data_AF-A0A5B7UG75-F1
#
_entry.id   AF-A0A5B7UG75-F1
#
_cell.length_a   1.000
_cell.length_b   1.000
_cell.length_c   1.000
_cell.angle_alpha   90.00
_cell.angle_beta   90.00
_cell.angle_gamma   90.00
#
_symmetry.space_group_name_H-M   'P 1'
#
loop_
_entity.id
_entity.type
_entity.pdbx_description
1 polymer ?
#
loop_
_entity_poly.entity_id
_entity_poly.type
_entity_poly.pdbx_seq_one_letter_code
_entity_poly.pdbx_strand_id
1 'polypeptide(L)'
;MRIFKDIELVEQLGPGIPRILQSYSKGCFKFADNYVRMSFPITSITEQVIKIISILEHEMLIKELMEKLHIKHYPIFLYNYIKPALEMGVVEMTLPDKTNSKNQKYRWSDVGHNYKK
;
A
#
# COMPACT_ATOMS: atom_id res chain seq x y z
N MET A 1 9.59 -37.15 10.56
CA MET A 1 8.33 -37.84 10.87
C MET A 1 8.41 -38.35 12.31
N ARG A 2 7.37 -38.07 13.13
CA ARG A 2 6.99 -38.80 14.36
C ARG A 2 8.04 -39.01 15.47
N ILE A 3 8.46 -37.93 16.12
CA ILE A 3 9.05 -38.06 17.48
C ILE A 3 8.42 -37.00 18.39
N PHE A 4 8.22 -35.79 17.86
CA PHE A 4 7.60 -34.67 18.60
C PHE A 4 6.09 -34.82 18.83
N LYS A 5 5.38 -35.61 18.00
CA LYS A 5 3.93 -35.85 18.13
C LYS A 5 3.58 -36.72 19.35
N ASP A 6 4.55 -37.52 19.80
CA ASP A 6 4.35 -38.53 20.84
C ASP A 6 4.69 -38.00 22.25
N ILE A 7 5.12 -36.73 22.36
CA ILE A 7 5.44 -36.03 23.63
C ILE A 7 4.56 -34.77 23.81
N GLU A 8 3.45 -34.65 23.05
CA GLU A 8 2.54 -33.48 23.10
C GLU A 8 3.22 -32.09 22.87
N LEU A 9 4.48 -32.07 22.42
CA LEU A 9 5.33 -30.88 22.28
C LEU A 9 5.37 -30.34 20.86
N VAL A 10 4.43 -30.74 19.98
CA VAL A 10 4.31 -30.06 18.68
C VAL A 10 3.52 -28.79 18.92
N GLU A 11 4.23 -27.66 18.99
CA GLU A 11 3.64 -26.35 18.74
C GLU A 11 2.70 -26.48 17.54
N GLN A 12 1.39 -26.32 17.76
CA GLN A 12 0.28 -26.72 16.88
C GLN A 12 0.34 -26.19 15.43
N LEU A 13 1.37 -25.44 15.07
CA LEU A 13 1.45 -24.63 13.87
C LEU A 13 2.71 -24.94 13.03
N GLY A 14 3.67 -25.72 13.52
CA GLY A 14 4.93 -26.00 12.81
C GLY A 14 5.74 -24.73 12.47
N PRO A 15 6.95 -24.86 11.88
CA PRO A 15 7.83 -23.71 11.64
C PRO A 15 7.35 -22.78 10.51
N GLY A 16 6.41 -23.24 9.67
CA GLY A 16 5.90 -22.47 8.55
C GLY A 16 4.99 -21.31 8.98
N ILE A 17 4.18 -21.50 10.03
CA ILE A 17 3.23 -20.50 10.49
C ILE A 17 3.92 -19.27 11.10
N PRO A 18 4.94 -19.39 11.97
CA PRO A 18 5.73 -18.23 12.40
C PRO A 18 6.29 -17.42 11.24
N ARG A 19 6.79 -18.08 10.18
CA ARG A 19 7.31 -17.41 8.98
C ARG A 19 6.22 -16.67 8.20
N ILE A 20 5.02 -17.24 8.08
CA ILE A 20 3.87 -16.56 7.44
C ILE A 20 3.40 -15.37 8.30
N LEU A 21 3.40 -15.53 9.63
CA LEU A 21 3.01 -14.50 10.59
C LEU A 21 4.01 -13.33 10.68
N GLN A 22 5.24 -13.48 10.17
CA GLN A 22 6.18 -12.37 9.98
C GLN A 22 5.74 -11.43 8.85
N SER A 23 5.10 -11.95 7.81
CA SER A 23 4.64 -11.16 6.65
C SER A 23 3.20 -10.66 6.81
N TYR A 24 2.34 -11.43 7.48
CA TYR A 24 0.93 -11.10 7.66
C TYR A 24 0.52 -11.18 9.12
N SER A 25 -0.19 -10.17 9.60
CA SER A 25 -0.69 -10.13 10.98
C SER A 25 -1.60 -11.33 11.30
N LYS A 26 -1.57 -11.80 12.56
CA LYS A 26 -2.45 -12.87 13.08
C LYS A 26 -3.93 -12.63 12.78
N GLY A 27 -4.37 -11.37 12.65
CA GLY A 27 -5.74 -11.03 12.30
C GLY A 27 -6.20 -11.50 10.90
N CYS A 28 -5.27 -11.82 10.00
CA CYS A 28 -5.61 -12.35 8.66
C CYS A 28 -6.05 -13.81 8.69
N PHE A 29 -5.86 -14.51 9.82
CA PHE A 29 -6.09 -15.94 9.96
C PHE A 29 -7.15 -16.21 11.03
N LYS A 30 -8.17 -16.99 10.67
CA LYS A 30 -9.14 -17.55 11.62
C LYS A 30 -9.01 -19.07 11.61
N PHE A 31 -8.58 -19.62 12.73
CA PHE A 31 -8.47 -21.06 12.95
C PHE A 31 -9.75 -21.54 13.65
N ALA A 32 -10.41 -22.53 13.06
CA ALA A 32 -11.54 -23.25 13.64
C ALA A 32 -11.23 -24.76 13.65
N ASP A 33 -12.03 -25.56 14.35
CA ASP A 33 -11.76 -26.98 14.58
C ASP A 33 -11.59 -27.80 13.29
N ASN A 34 -12.26 -27.38 12.20
CA ASN A 34 -12.29 -28.09 10.93
C ASN A 34 -11.83 -27.26 9.72
N TYR A 35 -11.45 -25.98 9.89
CA TYR A 35 -10.95 -25.16 8.79
C TYR A 35 -10.06 -24.00 9.24
N VAL A 36 -9.25 -23.51 8.30
CA VAL A 36 -8.52 -22.25 8.42
C VAL A 36 -9.09 -21.29 7.37
N ARG A 37 -9.65 -20.16 7.81
CA ARG A 37 -10.08 -19.08 6.92
C ARG A 37 -9.00 -18.01 6.91
N MET A 38 -8.50 -17.71 5.72
CA MET A 38 -7.57 -16.61 5.49
C MET A 38 -8.32 -15.45 4.82
N SER A 39 -8.07 -14.22 5.26
CA SER A 39 -8.64 -13.02 4.65
C SER A 39 -7.56 -11.97 4.56
N PHE A 40 -7.07 -11.75 3.34
CA PHE A 40 -6.03 -10.77 3.07
C PHE A 40 -6.68 -9.49 2.55
N PRO A 41 -6.34 -8.31 3.10
CA PRO A 41 -6.71 -7.06 2.48
C PRO A 41 -5.98 -6.96 1.14
N ILE A 42 -6.72 -6.94 0.03
CA ILE A 42 -6.14 -6.68 -1.29
C ILE A 42 -6.00 -5.16 -1.42
N THR A 43 -4.84 -4.63 -1.05
CA THR A 43 -4.47 -3.25 -1.42
C THR A 43 -3.91 -3.28 -2.84
N SER A 44 -4.81 -3.34 -3.82
CA SER A 44 -4.47 -3.23 -5.23
C SER A 44 -3.97 -1.81 -5.50
N ILE A 45 -2.67 -1.66 -5.76
CA ILE A 45 -2.14 -0.40 -6.29
C ILE A 45 -2.50 -0.36 -7.76
N THR A 46 -3.28 0.64 -8.15
CA THR A 46 -3.67 0.79 -9.55
C THR A 46 -2.46 1.25 -10.38
N GLU A 47 -2.47 0.95 -11.68
CA GLU A 47 -1.40 1.38 -12.59
C GLU A 47 -1.18 2.89 -12.56
N GLN A 48 -2.25 3.66 -12.34
CA GLN A 48 -2.20 5.11 -12.23
C GLN A 48 -1.40 5.56 -11.00
N VAL A 49 -1.58 4.89 -9.87
CA VAL A 49 -0.83 5.18 -8.64
C VAL A 49 0.65 4.79 -8.81
N ILE A 50 0.94 3.66 -9.45
CA ILE A 50 2.32 3.26 -9.79
C ILE A 50 3.01 4.33 -10.64
N LYS A 51 2.32 4.85 -11.67
CA LYS A 51 2.85 5.94 -12.51
C LYS A 51 3.14 7.21 -11.72
N ILE A 52 2.30 7.56 -10.74
CA ILE A 52 2.57 8.71 -9.86
C ILE A 52 3.82 8.47 -9.01
N ILE A 53 3.93 7.27 -8.41
CA ILE A 53 5.10 6.92 -7.59
C ILE A 53 6.39 6.98 -8.41
N SER A 54 6.36 6.57 -9.67
CA SER A 54 7.56 6.52 -10.52
C SER A 54 8.05 7.89 -11.00
N ILE A 55 7.17 8.88 -11.16
CA ILE A 55 7.54 10.22 -11.68
C ILE A 55 7.83 11.25 -10.59
N LEU A 56 7.31 11.02 -9.38
CA LEU A 56 7.60 11.86 -8.23
C LEU A 56 9.10 11.75 -7.94
N GLU A 57 9.74 12.89 -7.69
CA GLU A 57 11.18 12.96 -7.39
C GLU A 57 11.42 13.86 -6.18
N HIS A 58 10.56 14.85 -6.00
CA HIS A 58 10.59 15.91 -5.00
C HIS A 58 9.14 16.43 -4.84
N GLU A 59 8.96 17.53 -4.11
CA GLU A 59 7.65 18.18 -4.01
C GLU A 59 7.26 18.84 -5.35
N MET A 60 6.27 18.27 -6.03
CA MET A 60 5.87 18.67 -7.37
C MET A 60 4.46 19.26 -7.41
N LEU A 61 4.24 20.22 -8.31
CA LEU A 61 2.93 20.76 -8.62
C LEU A 61 2.13 19.77 -9.49
N ILE A 62 0.79 19.85 -9.46
CA ILE A 62 -0.07 19.04 -10.37
C ILE A 62 0.32 19.25 -11.83
N LYS A 63 0.65 20.48 -12.23
CA LYS A 63 1.03 20.80 -13.60
C LYS A 63 2.26 20.02 -14.05
N GLU A 64 3.28 19.95 -13.20
CA GLU A 64 4.53 19.22 -13.49
C GLU A 64 4.27 17.72 -13.60
N LEU A 65 3.42 17.16 -12.72
CA LEU A 65 3.04 15.75 -12.78
C LEU A 65 2.22 15.42 -14.04
N MET A 66 1.29 16.30 -14.42
CA MET A 66 0.51 16.17 -15.66
C MET A 66 1.40 16.24 -16.90
N GLU A 67 2.38 17.14 -16.92
CA GLU A 67 3.36 17.25 -18.00
C GLU A 67 4.21 15.99 -18.14
N LYS A 68 4.74 15.44 -17.03
CA LYS A 68 5.52 14.19 -17.04
C LYS A 68 4.73 12.98 -17.53
N LEU A 69 3.42 12.90 -17.24
CA LEU A 69 2.55 11.83 -17.74
C LEU A 69 1.89 12.13 -19.09
N HIS A 70 2.14 13.30 -19.67
CA HIS A 70 1.51 13.78 -20.89
C HIS A 70 -0.04 13.78 -20.82
N ILE A 71 -0.61 14.07 -19.65
CA ILE A 71 -2.06 14.11 -19.43
C ILE A 71 -2.55 15.55 -19.56
N LYS A 72 -3.45 15.79 -20.50
CA LYS A 72 -4.01 17.14 -20.76
C LYS A 72 -5.24 17.46 -19.90
N HIS A 73 -6.03 16.44 -19.54
CA HIS A 73 -7.32 16.66 -18.87
C HIS A 73 -7.20 16.59 -17.35
N TYR A 74 -7.23 17.77 -16.71
CA TYR A 74 -7.04 17.90 -15.25
C TYR A 74 -8.02 17.06 -14.40
N PRO A 75 -9.34 17.06 -14.65
CA PRO A 75 -10.25 16.23 -13.85
C PRO A 75 -9.88 14.75 -13.89
N ILE A 76 -9.51 14.22 -15.07
CA ILE A 76 -9.11 12.81 -15.20
C ILE A 76 -7.83 12.55 -14.39
N PHE A 77 -6.86 13.46 -14.45
CA PHE A 77 -5.65 13.35 -13.64
C PHE A 77 -5.97 13.34 -12.14
N LEU A 78 -6.77 14.30 -11.67
CA LEU A 78 -7.10 14.43 -10.25
C LEU A 78 -7.84 13.19 -9.72
N TYR A 79 -8.87 12.72 -10.42
CA TYR A 79 -9.72 11.61 -9.96
C TYR A 79 -9.09 10.24 -10.13
N ASN A 80 -8.28 10.03 -11.17
CA ASN A 80 -7.75 8.69 -11.46
C ASN A 80 -6.31 8.48 -10.97
N TYR A 81 -5.57 9.56 -10.67
CA TYR A 81 -4.16 9.47 -10.28
C TYR A 81 -3.95 10.01 -8.85
N ILE A 82 -4.26 11.29 -8.61
CA ILE A 82 -3.94 11.94 -7.33
C ILE A 82 -4.85 11.47 -6.20
N LYS A 83 -6.18 11.47 -6.39
CA LYS A 83 -7.11 11.04 -5.34
C LYS A 83 -6.85 9.60 -4.87
N PRO A 84 -6.69 8.61 -5.75
CA PRO A 84 -6.35 7.26 -5.34
C PRO A 84 -5.00 7.20 -4.61
N ALA A 85 -3.99 7.96 -5.05
CA ALA A 85 -2.69 8.00 -4.38
C ALA A 85 -2.76 8.61 -2.97
N LEU A 86 -3.60 9.62 -2.76
CA LEU A 86 -3.87 10.22 -1.45
C LEU A 86 -4.67 9.27 -0.55
N GLU A 87 -5.71 8.62 -1.08
CA GLU A 87 -6.55 7.65 -0.34
C GLU A 87 -5.75 6.43 0.11
N MET A 88 -4.83 5.96 -0.73
CA MET A 88 -3.87 4.90 -0.37
C MET A 88 -2.76 5.40 0.57
N GLY A 89 -2.68 6.71 0.80
CA GLY A 89 -1.69 7.32 1.66
C GLY A 89 -0.25 7.17 1.14
N VAL A 90 -0.02 6.95 -0.16
CA VAL A 90 1.33 6.85 -0.77
C VAL A 90 1.89 8.22 -1.15
N VAL A 91 1.00 9.20 -1.32
CA VAL A 91 1.31 10.60 -1.60
C VAL A 91 0.59 11.44 -0.56
N GLU A 92 1.18 12.58 -0.21
CA GLU A 92 0.59 13.56 0.69
C GLU A 92 0.66 14.99 0.14
N MET A 93 -0.18 15.85 0.71
CA MET A 93 -0.29 17.26 0.39
C MET A 93 0.63 18.09 1.28
N THR A 94 1.36 19.03 0.68
CA THR A 94 2.18 20.00 1.43
C THR A 94 1.35 21.03 2.21
N LEU A 95 0.19 21.43 1.67
CA LEU A 95 -0.75 22.37 2.30
C LEU A 95 -2.13 21.73 2.52
N PRO A 96 -2.31 20.85 3.52
CA PRO A 96 -3.57 20.12 3.72
C PRO A 96 -4.76 21.05 4.01
N ASP A 97 -4.55 22.17 4.70
CA ASP A 97 -5.60 23.13 5.03
C ASP A 97 -6.10 23.94 3.82
N LYS A 98 -5.32 23.99 2.74
CA LYS A 98 -5.59 24.80 1.54
C LYS A 98 -5.41 23.98 0.27
N THR A 99 -6.26 22.98 0.11
CA THR A 99 -6.27 22.04 -1.03
C THR A 99 -6.31 22.73 -2.41
N ASN A 100 -6.98 23.88 -2.53
CA ASN A 100 -7.11 24.64 -3.77
C ASN A 100 -6.02 25.73 -3.94
N SER A 101 -4.96 25.69 -3.13
CA SER A 101 -3.86 26.64 -3.23
C SER A 101 -3.13 26.51 -4.56
N LYS A 102 -2.77 27.65 -5.18
CA LYS A 102 -1.92 27.67 -6.37
C LYS A 102 -0.53 27.08 -6.12
N ASN A 103 -0.10 27.10 -4.86
CA ASN A 103 1.19 26.57 -4.41
C ASN A 103 1.06 25.16 -3.81
N GLN A 104 -0.08 24.49 -4.02
CA GLN A 104 -0.28 23.13 -3.56
C GLN A 104 0.68 22.17 -4.28
N LYS A 105 1.59 21.56 -3.52
CA LYS A 105 2.50 20.52 -4.01
C LYS A 105 2.18 19.16 -3.40
N TYR A 106 2.64 18.12 -4.07
CA TYR A 106 2.48 16.72 -3.71
C TYR A 106 3.85 16.07 -3.57
N ARG A 107 4.00 15.20 -2.56
CA ARG A 107 5.23 14.47 -2.28
C ARG A 107 4.92 13.07 -1.78
N TRP A 108 5.92 12.19 -1.76
CA TRP A 108 5.77 10.88 -1.14
C TRP A 108 5.51 11.00 0.37
N SER A 109 4.61 10.17 0.86
CA SER A 109 4.47 9.90 2.30
C SER A 109 5.49 8.85 2.75
N ASP A 110 5.54 8.55 4.05
CA ASP A 110 6.35 7.44 4.59
C ASP A 110 6.02 6.09 3.91
N VAL A 111 4.74 5.86 3.62
CA VAL A 111 4.27 4.66 2.92
C VAL A 111 4.74 4.67 1.47
N GLY A 112 4.69 5.83 0.80
CA GLY A 112 5.15 6.00 -0.59
C GLY A 112 6.63 5.65 -0.78
N HIS A 113 7.48 5.99 0.18
CA HIS A 113 8.91 5.69 0.12
C HIS A 113 9.19 4.17 0.11
N ASN A 114 8.33 3.36 0.75
CA ASN A 114 8.48 1.90 0.76
C ASN A 114 8.24 1.24 -0.61
N TYR A 115 7.56 1.94 -1.54
CA TYR A 115 7.30 1.46 -2.88
C TYR A 115 8.43 1.74 -3.87
N LYS A 116 9.41 2.57 -3.51
CA LYS A 116 10.55 2.94 -4.37
C LYS A 116 11.71 1.94 -4.30
N LYS A 117 11.42 0.66 -4.10
CA LYS A 117 12.44 -0.41 -4.02
C LYS A 117 13.08 -0.68 -5.37
#